data_AF-A0A7C3BRG2-F1
#
_entry.id   AF-A0A7C3BRG2-F1
#
_cell.length_a   1.000
_cell.length_b   1.000
_cell.length_c   1.000
_cell.angle_alpha   90.00
_cell.angle_beta   90.00
_cell.angle_gamma   90.00
#
_symmetry.space_group_name_H-M   'P 1'
#
loop_
_entity.id
_entity.type
_entity.pdbx_description
1 polymer ?
#
loop_
_entity_poly.entity_id
_entity_poly.type
_entity_poly.pdbx_seq_one_letter_code
_entity_poly.pdbx_strand_id
1 'polypeptide(L)'
;MAKLTKLEFKTYEEETTFWDNLDTADYMEDDGEWFRFETPTKRAIRVAILPEVADELIKRARTQRVAIETLVNVLLMESIHQPPVAS
;
A
#
# COMPACT_ATOMS: atom_id res chain seq x y z
N MET A 1 -3.30 31.55 5.09
CA MET A 1 -2.18 30.66 4.75
C MET A 1 -1.03 30.94 5.69
N ALA A 2 -0.91 30.17 6.77
CA ALA A 2 0.23 30.27 7.68
C ALA A 2 1.40 29.45 7.11
N LYS A 3 2.63 29.95 7.24
CA LYS A 3 3.84 29.29 6.72
C LYS A 3 4.66 28.76 7.88
N LEU A 4 4.88 27.45 7.93
CA LEU A 4 5.78 26.83 8.91
C LEU A 4 7.21 27.27 8.60
N THR A 5 7.78 28.11 9.47
CA THR A 5 9.21 28.44 9.46
C THR A 5 10.00 27.32 10.17
N LYS A 6 11.30 27.25 9.94
CA LYS A 6 12.18 26.28 10.60
C LYS A 6 12.04 26.37 12.13
N LEU A 7 11.58 25.30 12.75
CA LEU A 7 11.42 25.16 14.20
C LEU A 7 12.74 24.65 14.79
N GLU A 8 13.17 25.24 15.91
CA GLU A 8 14.33 24.78 16.68
C GLU A 8 13.87 24.41 18.09
N PHE A 9 14.13 23.17 18.48
CA PHE A 9 13.78 22.62 19.80
C PHE A 9 15.05 22.38 20.61
N LYS A 10 15.00 22.66 21.92
CA LYS A 10 16.16 22.43 22.79
C LYS A 10 16.19 21.00 23.34
N THR A 11 15.02 20.34 23.40
CA THR A 11 14.89 18.96 23.86
C THR A 11 13.89 18.17 23.03
N TYR A 12 13.98 16.84 23.11
CA TYR A 12 13.09 15.93 22.39
C TYR A 12 11.65 15.94 22.94
N GLU A 13 11.48 16.16 24.25
CA GLU A 13 10.16 16.30 24.87
C GLU A 13 9.44 17.57 24.40
N GLU A 14 10.17 18.67 24.19
CA GLU A 14 9.61 19.91 23.63
C GLU A 14 9.12 19.70 22.19
N GLU A 15 9.90 18.99 21.37
CA GLU A 15 9.51 18.65 20.00
C GLU A 15 8.27 17.75 19.97
N THR A 16 8.24 16.71 20.81
CA THR A 16 7.11 15.77 20.87
C THR A 16 5.82 16.48 21.29
N THR A 17 5.90 17.29 22.35
CA THR A 17 4.75 18.06 22.85
C THR A 17 4.24 19.06 21.80
N PHE A 18 5.13 19.62 20.97
CA PHE A 18 4.75 20.49 19.89
C PHE A 18 3.98 19.74 18.79
N TRP A 19 4.49 18.59 18.33
CA TRP A 19 3.83 17.79 17.29
C TRP A 19 2.50 17.21 17.75
N ASP A 20 2.36 16.82 19.02
CA ASP A 20 1.12 16.28 19.57
C ASP A 20 -0.02 17.31 19.65
N ASN A 21 0.33 18.59 19.72
CA ASN A 21 -0.65 19.68 19.88
C ASN A 21 -0.77 20.58 18.65
N LEU A 22 0.00 20.31 17.58
CA LEU A 22 -0.07 21.07 16.35
C LEU A 22 -1.29 20.62 15.53
N ASP A 23 -2.31 21.47 15.48
CA ASP A 23 -3.38 21.31 14.48
C ASP A 23 -2.84 21.72 13.11
N THR A 24 -2.53 20.72 12.29
CA THR A 24 -1.96 20.93 10.96
C THR A 24 -3.01 21.40 9.95
N ALA A 25 -4.30 21.34 10.27
CA ALA A 25 -5.38 21.69 9.35
C ALA A 25 -5.27 23.13 8.81
N ASP A 26 -4.79 24.08 9.62
CA ASP A 26 -4.61 25.49 9.21
C ASP A 26 -3.41 25.74 8.28
N TYR A 27 -2.51 24.76 8.17
CA TYR A 27 -1.32 24.79 7.31
C TYR A 27 -1.48 23.92 6.06
N MET A 28 -2.58 23.18 5.97
CA MET A 28 -2.84 22.16 4.96
C MET A 28 -3.99 22.62 4.08
N GLU A 29 -3.71 22.89 2.80
CA GLU A 29 -4.77 23.12 1.82
C GLU A 29 -5.49 21.78 1.58
N ASP A 30 -6.80 21.71 1.85
CA ASP A 30 -7.62 20.52 1.58
C ASP A 30 -7.96 20.44 0.08
N ASP A 31 -6.93 20.18 -0.74
CA ASP A 31 -7.04 20.04 -2.20
C ASP A 31 -7.25 18.59 -2.64
N GLY A 32 -7.34 17.65 -1.69
CA GLY A 32 -7.47 16.21 -1.96
C GLY A 32 -6.21 15.55 -2.52
N GLU A 33 -5.06 16.22 -2.53
CA GLU A 33 -3.78 15.69 -3.07
C GLU A 33 -2.86 15.10 -2.00
N TRP A 34 -3.35 14.85 -0.79
CA TRP A 34 -2.49 14.34 0.30
C TRP A 34 -1.99 12.90 0.03
N PHE A 35 -2.75 12.11 -0.73
CA PHE A 35 -2.36 10.78 -1.20
C PHE A 35 -2.97 10.46 -2.56
N ARG A 36 -2.41 10.98 -3.66
CA ARG A 36 -2.75 10.49 -5.00
C ARG A 36 -1.92 9.25 -5.32
N PHE A 37 -2.40 8.08 -4.93
CA PHE A 37 -1.95 6.86 -5.61
C PHE A 37 -2.47 6.95 -7.05
N GLU A 38 -1.58 7.18 -8.02
CA GLU A 38 -1.90 6.96 -9.43
C GLU A 38 -2.19 5.46 -9.60
N THR A 39 -3.42 5.04 -9.35
CA THR A 39 -3.92 3.79 -9.90
C THR A 39 -4.42 4.14 -11.29
N PRO A 40 -3.68 3.84 -12.38
CA PRO A 40 -4.38 3.67 -13.65
C PRO A 40 -5.43 2.64 -13.32
N THR A 41 -6.71 2.96 -13.50
CA THR A 41 -7.83 2.06 -13.19
C THR A 41 -7.75 0.82 -14.10
N LYS A 42 -6.78 -0.05 -13.84
CA LYS A 42 -6.74 -1.44 -14.24
C LYS A 42 -7.79 -2.09 -13.35
N ARG A 43 -9.04 -2.06 -13.80
CA ARG A 43 -10.13 -2.78 -13.15
C ARG A 43 -9.64 -4.18 -12.80
N ALA A 44 -9.64 -4.52 -11.51
CA ALA A 44 -9.34 -5.87 -11.07
C ALA A 44 -10.29 -6.85 -11.78
N ILE A 45 -9.73 -7.89 -12.40
CA ILE A 45 -10.50 -8.93 -13.06
C ILE A 45 -10.88 -9.97 -12.00
N ARG A 46 -12.17 -10.31 -11.90
CA ARG A 46 -12.65 -11.39 -11.03
C ARG A 46 -12.53 -12.72 -11.77
N VAL A 47 -11.83 -13.67 -11.18
CA VAL A 47 -11.68 -15.03 -11.69
C VAL A 47 -12.27 -15.99 -10.65
N ALA A 48 -13.09 -16.94 -11.11
CA ALA A 48 -13.56 -18.01 -10.26
C ALA A 48 -12.40 -18.98 -9.98
N ILE A 49 -12.10 -19.22 -8.71
CA ILE A 49 -11.04 -20.14 -8.25
C ILE A 49 -11.70 -21.29 -7.51
N LEU A 50 -11.25 -22.53 -7.77
CA LEU A 50 -11.73 -23.70 -7.06
C LEU A 50 -11.45 -23.58 -5.55
N PRO A 51 -12.37 -24.00 -4.66
CA PRO A 51 -12.22 -23.85 -3.21
C PRO A 51 -10.88 -24.38 -2.67
N GLU A 52 -10.48 -25.57 -3.10
CA GLU A 52 -9.24 -26.23 -2.69
C GLU A 52 -7.98 -25.45 -3.10
N VAL A 53 -8.04 -24.77 -4.25
CA VAL A 53 -6.95 -23.91 -4.75
C VAL A 53 -6.92 -22.61 -3.94
N ALA A 54 -8.08 -22.03 -3.66
CA ALA A 54 -8.19 -20.82 -2.86
C ALA A 54 -7.64 -21.03 -1.43
N ASP A 55 -7.97 -22.15 -0.80
CA ASP A 55 -7.48 -22.52 0.53
C ASP A 55 -5.95 -22.61 0.58
N GLU A 56 -5.36 -23.23 -0.44
CA GLU A 56 -3.90 -23.36 -0.54
C GLU A 56 -3.22 -22.00 -0.78
N LEU A 57 -3.79 -21.16 -1.65
CA LEU A 57 -3.31 -19.79 -1.88
C LEU A 57 -3.37 -18.94 -0.61
N ILE A 58 -4.46 -19.03 0.16
CA ILE A 58 -4.61 -18.32 1.44
C ILE A 58 -3.53 -18.77 2.44
N LYS A 59 -3.32 -20.09 2.57
CA LYS A 59 -2.29 -20.64 3.46
C LYS A 59 -0.90 -20.14 3.08
N ARG A 60 -0.54 -20.22 1.80
CA ARG A 60 0.77 -19.76 1.30
C ARG A 60 0.98 -18.27 1.50
N ALA A 61 -0.03 -17.45 1.20
CA ALA A 61 0.03 -16.00 1.40
C ALA A 61 0.29 -15.64 2.87
N ARG A 62 -0.38 -16.33 3.80
CA ARG A 62 -0.16 -16.17 5.25
C ARG A 62 1.25 -16.57 5.67
N THR A 63 1.74 -17.72 5.21
CA THR A 63 3.10 -18.20 5.53
C THR A 63 4.16 -17.21 5.02
N GLN A 64 3.95 -16.63 3.84
CA GLN A 64 4.86 -15.67 3.22
C GLN A 64 4.64 -14.23 3.69
N ARG A 65 3.62 -13.98 4.54
CA ARG A 65 3.22 -12.65 5.04
C ARG A 65 2.98 -11.62 3.92
N VAL A 66 2.38 -12.06 2.82
CA VAL A 66 1.98 -11.21 1.68
C VAL A 66 0.47 -11.26 1.48
N ALA A 67 -0.08 -10.25 0.79
CA ALA A 67 -1.48 -10.31 0.38
C ALA A 67 -1.71 -11.44 -0.63
N ILE A 68 -2.89 -12.08 -0.58
CA ILE A 68 -3.25 -13.13 -1.53
C ILE A 68 -3.24 -12.62 -2.97
N GLU A 69 -3.64 -11.37 -3.20
CA GLU A 69 -3.59 -10.72 -4.51
C GLU A 69 -2.15 -10.63 -5.03
N THR A 70 -1.20 -10.22 -4.18
CA THR A 70 0.22 -10.15 -4.54
C THR A 70 0.76 -11.52 -4.94
N LEU A 71 0.47 -12.55 -4.13
CA LEU A 71 0.90 -13.92 -4.42
C LEU A 71 0.33 -14.41 -5.76
N VAL A 72 -0.97 -14.21 -6.00
CA VAL A 72 -1.65 -14.63 -7.23
C VAL A 72 -1.05 -13.93 -8.44
N ASN A 73 -0.84 -12.61 -8.36
CA ASN A 73 -0.26 -11.85 -9.47
C ASN A 73 1.17 -12.30 -9.79
N VAL A 74 2.00 -12.56 -8.79
CA VAL A 74 3.37 -13.07 -9.00
C VAL A 74 3.33 -14.44 -9.68
N LEU A 75 2.53 -15.38 -9.18
CA LEU A 75 2.41 -16.71 -9.77
C LEU A 75 1.92 -16.67 -11.22
N LEU A 76 0.92 -15.81 -11.49
CA LEU A 76 0.41 -15.63 -12.85
C LEU A 76 1.48 -15.01 -13.75
N MET A 77 2.21 -13.99 -13.28
CA MET A 77 3.31 -13.39 -14.01
C MET A 77 4.41 -14.41 -14.31
N GLU A 78 4.81 -15.23 -13.34
CA GLU A 78 5.79 -16.29 -13.56
C GLU A 78 5.30 -17.29 -14.61
N SER A 79 4.03 -17.70 -14.54
CA SER A 79 3.45 -18.66 -15.47
C SER A 79 3.40 -18.16 -16.92
N ILE A 80 3.07 -16.89 -17.14
CA ILE A 80 2.98 -16.31 -18.50
C ILE A 80 4.36 -16.04 -19.11
N HIS A 81 5.40 -15.89 -18.30
CA HIS A 81 6.78 -15.67 -18.77
C HIS A 81 7.54 -16.98 -18.96
N GLN A 82 7.02 -18.11 -18.48
CA GLN A 82 7.58 -19.42 -18.80
C GLN A 82 7.23 -19.80 -20.24
N PRO A 83 8.21 -20.22 -21.07
CA PRO A 83 7.93 -20.73 -22.39
C PRO A 83 6.99 -21.95 -22.27
N PRO A 84 5.98 -22.09 -23.14
CA PRO A 84 5.10 -23.25 -23.09
C PRO A 84 5.96 -24.51 -23.20
N VAL A 85 5.82 -25.39 -22.21
CA VAL A 85 6.43 -26.71 -22.26
C VAL A 85 5.82 -27.40 -23.48
N ALA A 86 6.60 -27.52 -24.55
CA ALA A 86 6.20 -28.25 -25.74
C ALA A 86 5.81 -29.67 -25.31
N SER A 87 4.54 -30.01 -25.51
CA SER A 87 4.02 -31.37 -25.37
C SER A 87 4.41 -32.19 -26.59
#